data_AF-A0A535IXZ0-F1
#
_entry.id   AF-A0A535IXZ0-F1
#
_cell.length_a   1.000
_cell.length_b   1.000
_cell.length_c   1.000
_cell.angle_alpha   90.00
_cell.angle_beta   90.00
_cell.angle_gamma   90.00
#
_symmetry.space_group_name_H-M   'P 1'
#
loop_
_entity.id
_entity.type
_entity.pdbx_description
1 polymer ?
#
loop_
_entity_poly.entity_id
_entity_poly.type
_entity_poly.pdbx_seq_one_letter_code
_entity_poly.pdbx_strand_id
1 'polypeptide(L)'
;MALASPLVKAVCVEANEFPYLSNQFRVRGVPHTVINRKASFVGALPEPDFVEAVLEGAGVATPHPEPPPQGGRELEEETNYSNL
;
A
#
# COMPACT_ATOMS: atom_id res chain seq x y z
N MET A 1 0.88 -12.54 -4.37
CA MET A 1 2.20 -11.86 -4.28
C MET A 1 3.38 -12.79 -3.96
N ALA A 2 3.51 -13.38 -2.76
CA ALA A 2 4.75 -14.11 -2.37
C ALA A 2 5.11 -15.30 -3.27
N LEU A 3 4.11 -16.03 -3.78
CA LEU A 3 4.34 -17.10 -4.77
C LEU A 3 4.75 -16.58 -6.14
N ALA A 4 4.38 -15.34 -6.48
CA ALA A 4 4.62 -14.74 -7.78
C ALA A 4 6.00 -14.07 -7.90
N SER A 5 6.67 -13.77 -6.77
CA SER A 5 7.96 -13.09 -6.78
C SER A 5 8.87 -13.55 -5.64
N PRO A 6 10.12 -13.96 -5.92
CA PRO A 6 11.09 -14.34 -4.89
C PRO A 6 11.55 -13.17 -4.01
N LEU A 7 11.26 -11.93 -4.43
CA LEU A 7 11.57 -10.71 -3.66
C LEU A 7 10.57 -10.48 -2.51
N VAL A 8 9.44 -11.18 -2.51
CA VAL A 8 8.38 -11.01 -1.51
C VAL A 8 8.32 -12.24 -0.60
N LYS A 9 8.56 -12.02 0.70
CA LYS A 9 8.33 -13.03 1.74
C LYS A 9 7.08 -12.64 2.53
N ALA A 10 6.16 -13.58 2.69
CA ALA A 10 4.94 -13.37 3.47
C ALA A 10 4.75 -14.52 4.47
N VAL A 11 4.21 -14.19 5.64
CA VAL A 11 3.81 -15.15 6.65
C VAL A 11 2.40 -14.78 7.12
N CYS A 12 1.55 -15.78 7.32
CA CYS A 12 0.27 -15.60 7.97
C CYS A 12 0.44 -15.90 9.46
N VAL A 13 -0.10 -15.06 10.33
CA VAL A 13 -0.04 -15.22 11.78
C VAL A 13 -1.47 -15.21 12.30
N GLU A 14 -1.85 -16.23 13.06
CA GLU A 14 -3.13 -16.27 13.75
C GLU A 14 -3.05 -15.34 14.99
N ALA A 15 -3.93 -14.35 15.07
CA ALA A 15 -3.79 -13.25 16.03
C ALA A 15 -4.05 -13.68 17.49
N ASN A 16 -4.87 -14.70 17.71
CA ASN A 16 -5.26 -15.22 19.01
C ASN A 16 -4.21 -16.20 19.59
N GLU A 17 -3.47 -16.92 18.75
CA GLU A 17 -2.36 -17.79 19.12
C GLU A 17 -1.11 -16.98 19.50
N PHE A 18 -0.93 -15.79 18.91
CA PHE A 18 0.23 -14.93 19.13
C PHE A 18 -0.15 -13.54 19.67
N PRO A 19 -0.77 -13.42 20.86
CA PRO A 19 -1.24 -12.14 21.41
C PRO A 19 -0.11 -11.13 21.63
N TYR A 20 1.12 -11.58 21.89
CA TYR A 20 2.29 -10.71 21.96
C TYR A 20 2.57 -9.99 20.63
N LEU A 21 2.46 -10.70 19.49
CA LEU A 21 2.65 -10.09 18.17
C LEU A 21 1.50 -9.12 17.86
N SER A 22 0.27 -9.49 18.22
CA SER A 22 -0.89 -8.61 18.11
C SER A 22 -0.68 -7.30 18.89
N ASN A 23 -0.18 -7.38 20.12
CA ASN A 23 0.15 -6.21 20.92
C ASN A 23 1.31 -5.39 20.31
N GLN A 24 2.38 -6.05 19.88
CA GLN A 24 3.55 -5.39 19.28
C GLN A 24 3.17 -4.58 18.04
N PHE A 25 2.32 -5.14 17.17
CA PHE A 25 1.88 -4.48 15.94
C PHE A 25 0.55 -3.74 16.09
N ARG A 26 0.05 -3.59 17.34
CA ARG A 26 -1.19 -2.87 17.66
C ARG A 26 -2.40 -3.35 16.85
N VAL A 27 -2.51 -4.65 16.64
CA VAL A 27 -3.62 -5.28 15.94
C VAL A 27 -4.89 -5.10 16.78
N ARG A 28 -5.87 -4.40 16.20
CA ARG A 28 -7.20 -4.16 16.81
C ARG A 28 -8.35 -4.79 16.01
N GLY A 29 -8.06 -5.24 14.81
CA GLY A 29 -8.99 -5.88 13.89
C GLY A 29 -8.21 -6.65 12.84
N VAL A 30 -8.81 -7.73 12.33
CA VAL A 30 -8.20 -8.63 11.35
C VAL A 30 -9.05 -8.67 10.07
N PRO A 31 -8.46 -8.92 8.88
CA PRO A 31 -7.02 -9.09 8.64
C PRO A 31 -6.23 -7.78 8.82
N HIS A 32 -5.00 -7.90 9.34
CA HIS A 32 -4.07 -6.79 9.56
C HIS A 32 -2.74 -7.12 8.88
N THR A 33 -2.37 -6.36 7.86
CA THR A 33 -1.14 -6.58 7.09
C THR A 33 -0.06 -5.64 7.57
N VAL A 34 1.11 -6.17 7.92
CA VAL A 34 2.30 -5.39 8.30
C VAL A 34 3.38 -5.57 7.25
N ILE A 35 3.92 -4.47 6.75
CA ILE A 35 4.93 -4.44 5.70
C ILE A 35 6.24 -3.96 6.31
N ASN A 36 7.29 -4.79 6.21
CA ASN A 36 8.65 -4.49 6.69
C ASN A 36 8.71 -3.96 8.13
N ARG A 37 7.74 -4.33 8.98
CA ARG A 37 7.57 -3.85 10.38
C ARG A 37 7.47 -2.32 10.50
N LYS A 38 7.14 -1.61 9.42
CA LYS A 38 7.14 -0.13 9.34
C LYS A 38 5.79 0.43 8.90
N ALA A 39 5.19 -0.16 7.87
CA ALA A 39 3.88 0.22 7.36
C ALA A 39 2.86 -0.89 7.66
N SER A 40 1.58 -0.52 7.67
CA SER A 40 0.50 -1.47 7.92
C SER A 40 -0.84 -0.94 7.47
N PHE A 41 -1.78 -1.83 7.16
CA PHE A 41 -3.18 -1.50 6.92
C PHE A 41 -4.10 -2.61 7.45
N VAL A 42 -5.40 -2.28 7.58
CA VAL A 42 -6.43 -3.19 8.10
C VAL A 42 -7.49 -3.43 7.05
N GLY A 43 -7.99 -4.66 6.98
CA GLY A 43 -9.07 -5.06 6.08
C GLY A 43 -8.59 -5.83 4.86
N ALA A 44 -9.53 -6.48 4.20
CA ALA A 44 -9.28 -7.13 2.92
C ALA A 44 -9.45 -6.08 1.81
N LEU A 45 -8.43 -5.96 0.95
CA LEU A 45 -8.47 -5.12 -0.23
C LEU A 45 -8.62 -5.99 -1.48
N PRO A 46 -9.22 -5.48 -2.57
CA PRO A 46 -9.06 -6.06 -3.89
C PRO A 46 -7.59 -6.25 -4.24
N GLU A 47 -7.27 -7.23 -5.10
CA GLU A 47 -5.87 -7.57 -5.42
C GLU A 47 -5.03 -6.39 -5.94
N PRO A 48 -5.53 -5.54 -6.87
CA PRO A 48 -4.75 -4.39 -7.37
C PRO A 48 -4.38 -3.43 -6.23
N ASP A 49 -5.38 -3.04 -5.43
CA ASP A 49 -5.24 -2.11 -4.31
C ASP A 49 -4.30 -2.68 -3.22
N PHE A 50 -4.36 -3.99 -2.99
CA PHE A 50 -3.47 -4.67 -2.06
C PHE A 50 -2.00 -4.59 -2.51
N VAL A 51 -1.74 -4.86 -3.80
CA VAL A 51 -0.38 -4.80 -4.36
C VAL A 51 0.16 -3.38 -4.27
N GLU A 52 -0.63 -2.38 -4.64
CA GLU A 52 -0.26 -0.97 -4.56
C GLU A 52 0.09 -0.56 -3.13
N ALA A 53 -0.80 -0.82 -2.16
CA ALA A 53 -0.57 -0.49 -0.76
C ALA A 53 0.68 -1.18 -0.18
N VAL A 54 0.98 -2.42 -0.60
CA VAL A 54 2.18 -3.14 -0.19
C VAL A 54 3.44 -2.52 -0.78
N LEU A 55 3.44 -2.15 -2.06
CA LEU A 55 4.58 -1.53 -2.72
C LEU A 55 4.87 -0.14 -2.16
N GLU A 56 3.85 0.67 -1.96
CA GLU A 56 3.97 1.98 -1.31
C GLU A 56 4.53 1.85 0.11
N GLY A 57 3.95 0.96 0.92
CA GLY A 57 4.44 0.69 2.28
C GLY A 57 5.85 0.07 2.34
N ALA A 58 6.29 -0.55 1.24
CA ALA A 58 7.67 -1.03 1.08
C ALA A 58 8.64 0.05 0.59
N GLY A 59 8.15 1.24 0.22
CA GLY A 59 8.94 2.34 -0.34
C GLY A 59 9.32 2.15 -1.81
N VAL A 60 8.58 1.31 -2.54
CA VAL A 60 8.74 1.11 -3.97
C VAL A 60 7.84 2.09 -4.70
N ALA A 61 8.42 2.99 -5.48
CA ALA A 61 7.64 3.90 -6.32
C ALA A 61 6.84 3.07 -7.35
N THR A 62 5.52 3.07 -7.24
CA THR A 62 4.63 2.57 -8.28
C THR A 62 4.42 3.70 -9.30
N PRO A 63 4.61 3.45 -10.60
CA PRO A 63 4.10 4.38 -11.60
C PRO A 63 2.58 4.43 -11.41
N HIS A 64 2.07 5.59 -11.05
CA HIS A 64 0.63 5.83 -10.97
C HIS A 64 0.04 5.44 -12.34
N PRO A 65 -0.93 4.50 -12.44
CA PRO A 65 -1.72 4.42 -13.66
C PRO A 65 -2.34 5.81 -13.83
N GLU A 66 -2.27 6.37 -15.04
CA GLU A 66 -2.93 7.65 -15.31
C GLU A 66 -4.33 7.59 -14.72
N PRO A 67 -4.73 8.61 -13.95
CA PRO A 67 -6.09 8.64 -13.44
C PRO A 67 -7.03 8.41 -14.63
N PRO A 68 -8.06 7.55 -14.52
CA PRO A 68 -8.99 7.32 -15.62
C PRO A 68 -9.44 8.68 -16.13
N PRO A 69 -9.48 8.91 -17.46
CA PRO A 69 -9.71 10.24 -18.03
C PRO A 69 -10.87 10.86 -17.28
N GLN A 70 -10.56 11.83 -16.40
CA GLN A 70 -11.60 12.48 -15.62
C GLN A 70 -12.39 13.27 -16.64
N GLY A 71 -13.52 12.70 -17.04
CA GLY A 71 -14.47 13.35 -17.91
C GLY A 71 -14.86 14.68 -17.28
N GLY A 72 -14.33 15.76 -17.87
CA GLY A 72 -14.73 17.14 -17.62
C GLY A 72 -14.22 17.72 -16.30
N ARG A 73 -13.11 18.46 -16.38
CA ARG A 73 -13.07 19.92 -16.18
C ARG A 73 -11.67 20.41 -16.54
N GLU A 74 -11.56 21.02 -17.72
CA GLU A 74 -10.48 21.96 -18.03
C GLU A 74 -10.52 23.08 -16.99
N LEU A 75 -9.39 23.32 -16.31
CA LEU A 75 -9.04 24.64 -15.82
C LEU A 75 -7.60 24.88 -16.29
N GLU A 76 -7.48 25.96 -17.05
CA GLU A 76 -6.39 26.34 -17.93
C GLU A 76 -5.08 26.66 -17.18
N GLU A 77 -3.98 26.54 -17.92
CA GLU A 77 -2.63 27.00 -17.58
C GLU A 77 -2.59 28.49 -17.19
N GLU A 78 -1.73 28.85 -16.24
CA GLU A 78 -0.95 30.11 -16.18
C GLU A 78 -0.11 30.10 -14.86
N THR A 79 1.20 30.37 -14.79
CA THR A 79 2.18 30.99 -15.70
C THR A 79 3.61 30.60 -15.25
N ASN A 80 4.52 30.47 -16.21
CA ASN A 80 5.98 30.44 -16.04
C ASN A 80 6.56 31.64 -15.26
N TYR A 81 7.54 31.38 -14.39
CA TYR A 81 8.74 32.23 -14.23
C TYR A 81 9.94 31.26 -14.16
N SER A 82 10.62 30.98 -15.27
CA SER A 82 11.60 31.79 -16.00
C SER A 82 12.98 31.15 -15.81
N ASN A 83 13.55 30.61 -16.89
CA ASN A 83 14.97 30.33 -16.96
C ASN A 83 15.75 31.64 -16.71
N LEU A 84 16.72 31.59 -15.81
CA LEU A 84 18.01 32.27 -15.92
C LEU A 84 19.08 31.37 -15.32
#